data_AF-A0A6V7W295-F1
#
_entry.id   AF-A0A6V7W295-F1
#
_cell.length_a   1.000
_cell.length_b   1.000
_cell.length_c   1.000
_cell.angle_alpha   90.00
_cell.angle_beta   90.00
_cell.angle_gamma   90.00
#
_symmetry.space_group_name_H-M   'P 1'
#
loop_
_entity.id
_entity.type
_entity.pdbx_description
1 polymer ?
#
loop_
_entity_poly.entity_id
_entity_poly.type
_entity_poly.pdbx_seq_one_letter_code
_entity_poly.pdbx_strand_id
1 'polypeptide(L)'
;MLDECLCLLALVNKEYNNNRQNCNKINGMANNNREQKFASKKLAEDERAMLLYQLILRLDRTEFHKSVLTSLRRILNSGISLPIESRGIKLAETLLKYLFSHNTQIHLTKIAVEVLIGLVCDQSKLHLSVITHLLGENYQPFKLLDIYSNNIDMYLAILKLIKESCQREPNLKSLWFNHENNLNTLKLLKTTSNNGEIVKICSKIFDMLQLEMEEEASESVFYEMFTQSMELDQSGMS
;
A
#
# COMPACT_ATOMS: atom_id res chain seq x y z
N MET A 1 20.00 4.72 23.01
CA MET A 1 18.71 4.57 22.29
C MET A 1 18.81 3.96 20.87
N LEU A 2 19.61 4.47 19.92
CA LEU A 2 19.83 3.77 18.63
C LEU A 2 20.58 2.44 18.86
N ASP A 3 21.65 2.50 19.67
CA ASP A 3 22.44 1.32 20.05
C ASP A 3 21.59 0.29 20.81
N GLU A 4 20.64 0.74 21.64
CA GLU A 4 19.66 -0.13 22.29
C GLU A 4 18.75 -0.82 21.26
N CYS A 5 18.23 -0.10 20.24
CA CYS A 5 17.44 -0.72 19.18
C CYS A 5 18.26 -1.73 18.37
N LEU A 6 19.53 -1.45 18.08
CA LEU A 6 20.44 -2.38 17.40
C LEU A 6 20.76 -3.61 18.25
N CYS A 7 21.00 -3.43 19.56
CA CYS A 7 21.19 -4.51 20.51
C CYS A 7 19.93 -5.39 20.64
N LEU A 8 18.75 -4.78 20.77
CA LEU A 8 17.48 -5.49 20.81
C LEU A 8 17.22 -6.24 19.50
N LEU A 9 17.51 -5.63 18.35
CA LEU A 9 17.37 -6.29 17.05
C LEU A 9 18.32 -7.50 16.94
N ALA A 10 19.56 -7.37 17.44
CA ALA A 10 20.51 -8.47 17.48
C ALA A 10 20.03 -9.61 18.39
N LEU A 11 19.43 -9.30 19.55
CA LEU A 11 18.85 -10.27 20.46
C LEU A 11 17.66 -11.00 19.83
N VAL A 12 16.69 -10.27 19.27
CA VAL A 12 15.53 -10.85 18.59
C VAL A 12 15.95 -11.71 17.39
N ASN A 13 16.96 -11.28 16.61
CA ASN A 13 17.50 -12.08 15.52
C ASN A 13 18.19 -13.36 16.01
N LYS A 14 18.89 -13.31 17.15
CA LYS A 14 19.52 -14.48 17.77
C LYS A 14 18.47 -15.48 18.25
N GLU A 15 17.42 -15.01 18.91
CA GLU A 15 16.29 -15.85 19.34
C GLU A 15 15.54 -16.47 18.16
N TYR A 16 15.26 -15.69 17.11
CA TYR A 16 14.65 -16.20 15.88
C TYR A 16 15.50 -17.31 15.24
N ASN A 17 16.81 -17.11 15.13
CA ASN A 17 17.72 -18.11 14.56
C ASN A 17 17.82 -19.38 15.43
N ASN A 18 17.87 -19.22 16.75
CA ASN A 18 17.86 -20.36 17.68
C ASN A 18 16.55 -21.14 17.59
N ASN A 19 15.40 -20.45 17.51
CA ASN A 19 14.10 -21.07 17.31
C ASN A 19 14.00 -21.80 15.97
N ARG A 20 14.58 -21.24 14.90
CA ARG A 20 14.65 -21.89 13.58
C ARG A 20 15.51 -23.16 13.59
N GLN A 21 16.66 -23.12 14.27
CA GLN A 21 17.54 -24.29 14.42
C GLN A 21 16.90 -25.38 15.30
N ASN A 22 16.22 -25.01 16.38
CA ASN A 22 15.47 -25.94 17.22
C ASN A 22 14.26 -26.55 16.47
N CYS A 23 13.58 -25.79 15.60
CA CYS A 23 12.52 -26.33 14.75
C CYS A 23 13.03 -27.42 13.80
N ASN A 24 14.22 -27.24 13.22
CA ASN A 24 14.81 -28.26 12.33
C ASN A 24 15.19 -29.55 13.08
N LYS A 25 15.53 -29.46 14.38
CA LYS A 25 15.83 -30.65 15.22
C LYS A 25 14.58 -31.39 15.70
N ILE A 26 13.45 -30.69 15.90
CA ILE A 26 12.23 -31.25 16.51
C ILE A 26 11.23 -31.78 15.45
N ASN A 27 11.44 -31.55 14.15
CA ASN A 27 10.60 -32.13 13.08
C ASN A 27 10.58 -33.68 13.05
N GLY A 28 11.34 -34.37 13.92
CA GLY A 28 11.22 -35.80 14.18
C GLY A 28 10.21 -36.20 15.27
N MET A 29 9.64 -35.27 16.07
CA MET A 29 8.74 -35.64 17.19
C MET A 29 7.57 -34.65 17.42
N ALA A 30 6.36 -35.20 17.22
CA ALA A 30 5.04 -34.88 17.79
C ALA A 30 4.30 -33.55 17.46
N ASN A 31 3.00 -33.73 17.15
CA ASN A 31 2.04 -32.79 16.58
C ASN A 31 1.39 -31.78 17.57
N ASN A 32 1.63 -31.86 18.89
CA ASN A 32 0.97 -30.96 19.86
C ASN A 32 1.71 -29.64 20.11
N ASN A 33 2.92 -29.45 19.54
CA ASN A 33 3.73 -28.24 19.70
C ASN A 33 3.58 -27.24 18.53
N ARG A 34 2.71 -27.49 17.55
CA ARG A 34 2.64 -26.66 16.34
C ARG A 34 2.07 -25.26 16.64
N GLU A 35 0.98 -25.16 17.40
CA GLU A 35 0.30 -23.88 17.66
C GLU A 35 1.14 -22.91 18.49
N GLN A 36 1.79 -23.39 19.56
CA GLN A 36 2.73 -22.56 20.35
C GLN A 36 3.96 -22.12 19.52
N LYS A 37 4.44 -22.94 18.58
CA LYS A 37 5.54 -22.58 17.66
C LYS A 37 5.15 -21.52 16.64
N PHE A 38 3.91 -21.53 16.13
CA PHE A 38 3.39 -20.46 15.26
C PHE A 38 3.22 -19.15 16.03
N ALA A 39 2.73 -19.21 17.27
CA ALA A 39 2.60 -18.04 18.13
C ALA A 39 3.96 -17.41 18.48
N SER A 40 4.97 -18.21 18.84
CA SER A 40 6.31 -17.70 19.19
C SER A 40 7.07 -17.14 17.98
N LYS A 41 6.89 -17.74 16.80
CA LYS A 41 7.49 -17.23 15.55
C LYS A 41 6.86 -15.90 15.16
N LYS A 42 5.52 -15.81 15.20
CA LYS A 42 4.78 -14.58 14.92
C LYS A 42 5.19 -13.46 15.86
N LEU A 43 5.27 -13.74 17.17
CA LEU A 43 5.67 -12.76 18.19
C LEU A 43 7.10 -12.23 17.97
N ALA A 44 8.07 -13.10 17.65
CA ALA A 44 9.43 -12.67 17.31
C ALA A 44 9.51 -11.85 16.02
N GLU A 45 8.67 -12.16 15.02
CA GLU A 45 8.59 -11.38 13.79
C GLU A 45 7.89 -10.03 14.00
N ASP A 46 6.86 -9.96 14.87
CA ASP A 46 6.19 -8.73 15.31
C ASP A 46 7.18 -7.79 16.04
N GLU A 47 7.95 -8.32 17.00
CA GLU A 47 8.99 -7.57 17.73
C GLU A 47 10.10 -7.08 16.80
N ARG A 48 10.52 -7.93 15.85
CA ARG A 48 11.51 -7.55 14.84
C ARG A 48 10.97 -6.44 13.92
N ALA A 49 9.71 -6.51 13.51
CA ALA A 49 9.06 -5.47 12.72
C ALA A 49 9.08 -4.14 13.46
N MET A 50 8.71 -4.17 14.75
CA MET A 50 8.68 -3.00 15.63
C MET A 50 10.07 -2.36 15.79
N LEU A 51 11.12 -3.16 15.96
CA LEU A 51 12.50 -2.65 16.09
C LEU A 51 13.05 -2.07 14.79
N LEU A 52 12.81 -2.72 13.66
CA LEU A 52 13.19 -2.19 12.33
C LEU A 52 12.48 -0.88 12.03
N TYR A 53 11.22 -0.79 12.44
CA TYR A 53 10.46 0.44 12.35
C TYR A 53 11.05 1.58 13.21
N GLN A 54 11.42 1.31 14.46
CA GLN A 54 12.06 2.33 15.31
C GLN A 54 13.43 2.75 14.77
N LEU A 55 14.16 1.83 14.13
CA LEU A 55 15.43 2.11 13.49
C LEU A 55 15.27 3.07 12.31
N ILE A 56 14.29 2.87 11.42
CA ILE A 56 14.15 3.75 10.24
C ILE A 56 13.85 5.21 10.64
N LEU A 57 13.10 5.45 11.71
CA LEU A 57 12.83 6.80 12.19
C LEU A 57 14.03 7.52 12.80
N ARG A 58 15.07 6.78 13.21
CA ARG A 58 16.19 7.31 14.02
C ARG A 58 17.52 7.28 13.30
N LEU A 59 17.58 6.62 12.14
CA LEU A 59 18.80 6.58 11.35
C LEU A 59 18.95 7.89 10.59
N ASP A 60 19.98 8.67 10.92
CA ASP A 60 20.37 9.85 10.14
C ASP A 60 21.16 9.47 8.87
N ARG A 61 21.69 8.24 8.82
CA ARG A 61 22.54 7.74 7.72
C ARG A 61 21.75 6.88 6.74
N THR A 62 21.74 7.32 5.48
CA THR A 62 21.06 6.65 4.35
C THR A 62 21.60 5.25 4.05
N GLU A 63 22.86 4.96 4.38
CA GLU A 63 23.51 3.67 4.13
C GLU A 63 22.79 2.49 4.80
N PHE A 64 22.19 2.71 5.98
CA PHE A 64 21.47 1.68 6.71
C PHE A 64 19.99 1.61 6.36
N HIS A 65 19.41 2.67 5.79
CA HIS A 65 17.99 2.74 5.43
C HIS A 65 17.59 1.62 4.47
N LYS A 66 18.45 1.32 3.49
CA LYS A 66 18.19 0.23 2.53
C LYS A 66 18.03 -1.13 3.21
N SER A 67 18.95 -1.48 4.10
CA SER A 67 18.94 -2.77 4.80
C SER A 67 17.72 -2.91 5.72
N VAL A 68 17.41 -1.82 6.44
CA VAL A 68 16.25 -1.75 7.33
C VAL A 68 14.94 -1.85 6.55
N LEU A 69 14.75 -1.04 5.50
CA LEU A 69 13.54 -1.09 4.68
C LEU A 69 13.38 -2.41 3.93
N THR A 70 14.47 -3.02 3.45
CA THR A 70 14.42 -4.36 2.82
C THR A 70 13.95 -5.41 3.83
N SER A 71 14.43 -5.33 5.07
CA SER A 71 14.02 -6.25 6.13
C SER A 71 12.56 -6.03 6.53
N LEU A 72 12.13 -4.78 6.61
CA LEU A 72 10.75 -4.41 6.92
C LEU A 72 9.79 -4.89 5.82
N ARG A 73 10.13 -4.67 4.55
CA ARG A 73 9.39 -5.19 3.40
C ARG A 73 9.18 -6.70 3.49
N ARG A 74 10.22 -7.47 3.83
CA ARG A 74 10.12 -8.93 3.96
C ARG A 74 9.15 -9.36 5.05
N ILE A 75 9.12 -8.63 6.16
CA ILE A 75 8.21 -8.91 7.29
C ILE A 75 6.77 -8.56 6.90
N LEU A 76 6.53 -7.40 6.30
CA LEU A 76 5.19 -7.03 5.81
C LEU A 76 4.66 -8.06 4.81
N ASN A 77 5.49 -8.45 3.82
CA ASN A 77 5.13 -9.48 2.84
C ASN A 77 4.85 -10.86 3.45
N SER A 78 5.24 -11.12 4.69
CA SER A 78 4.88 -12.35 5.42
C SER A 78 3.51 -12.28 6.09
N GLY A 79 2.74 -11.21 5.88
CA GLY A 79 1.38 -11.02 6.41
C GLY A 79 1.36 -10.52 7.86
N ILE A 80 2.46 -9.93 8.31
CA ILE A 80 2.59 -9.41 9.67
C ILE A 80 2.14 -7.95 9.69
N SER A 81 1.00 -7.72 10.33
CA SER A 81 0.50 -6.38 10.63
C SER A 81 1.41 -5.69 11.63
N LEU A 82 1.66 -4.39 11.42
CA LEU A 82 2.44 -3.63 12.38
C LEU A 82 1.55 -3.25 13.57
N PRO A 83 2.10 -3.14 14.79
CA PRO A 83 1.34 -2.70 15.95
C PRO A 83 0.84 -1.25 15.81
N ILE A 84 -0.36 -1.01 16.34
CA ILE A 84 -1.16 0.21 16.18
C ILE A 84 -0.66 1.31 17.10
N GLU A 85 0.28 2.10 16.61
CA GLU A 85 0.72 3.31 17.32
C GLU A 85 0.90 4.45 16.32
N SER A 86 1.06 5.70 16.82
CA SER A 86 1.40 6.96 16.10
C SER A 86 2.63 6.88 15.17
N ARG A 87 3.18 5.69 15.08
CA ARG A 87 4.40 5.25 14.47
C ARG A 87 4.17 4.80 13.01
N GLY A 88 3.10 4.05 12.72
CA GLY A 88 2.76 3.71 11.32
C GLY A 88 2.60 4.95 10.43
N ILE A 89 2.07 6.04 11.00
CA ILE A 89 1.95 7.36 10.39
C ILE A 89 3.32 7.95 10.05
N LYS A 90 4.21 8.06 11.05
CA LYS A 90 5.57 8.57 10.84
C LYS A 90 6.37 7.72 9.85
N LEU A 91 6.08 6.42 9.76
CA LEU A 91 6.64 5.55 8.73
C LEU A 91 6.21 6.04 7.36
N ALA A 92 4.90 6.13 7.13
CA ALA A 92 4.32 6.54 5.86
C ALA A 92 4.84 7.93 5.43
N GLU A 93 4.89 8.90 6.34
CA GLU A 93 5.49 10.22 6.10
C GLU A 93 6.96 10.13 5.66
N THR A 94 7.76 9.30 6.35
CA THR A 94 9.17 9.10 6.01
C THR A 94 9.32 8.43 4.65
N LEU A 95 8.48 7.43 4.34
CA LEU A 95 8.47 6.75 3.04
C LEU A 95 8.07 7.68 1.90
N LEU A 96 7.10 8.57 2.12
CA LEU A 96 6.70 9.59 1.16
C LEU A 96 7.82 10.61 0.90
N LYS A 97 8.61 10.96 1.92
CA LYS A 97 9.79 11.82 1.70
C LYS A 97 10.81 11.17 0.76
N TYR A 98 11.02 9.85 0.82
CA TYR A 98 11.89 9.15 -0.13
C TYR A 98 11.39 9.20 -1.58
N LEU A 99 10.07 9.29 -1.78
CA LEU A 99 9.43 9.34 -3.11
C LEU A 99 9.65 10.66 -3.84
N PHE A 100 9.67 11.77 -3.11
CA PHE A 100 9.77 13.11 -3.70
C PHE A 100 11.14 13.77 -3.53
N SER A 101 12.07 13.14 -2.80
CA SER A 101 13.43 13.63 -2.62
C SER A 101 14.31 13.32 -3.83
N HIS A 102 14.82 14.36 -4.49
CA HIS A 102 15.76 14.25 -5.61
C HIS A 102 17.10 13.59 -5.24
N ASN A 103 17.46 13.57 -3.96
CA ASN A 103 18.71 13.00 -3.47
C ASN A 103 18.59 11.51 -3.08
N THR A 104 17.38 10.95 -3.16
CA THR A 104 17.15 9.56 -2.77
C THR A 104 17.54 8.62 -3.91
N GLN A 105 18.37 7.62 -3.58
CA GLN A 105 18.78 6.60 -4.55
C GLN A 105 17.55 5.83 -5.06
N ILE A 106 17.43 5.63 -6.38
CA ILE A 106 16.26 5.01 -7.04
C ILE A 106 15.84 3.68 -6.39
N HIS A 107 16.82 2.84 -6.02
CA HIS A 107 16.54 1.56 -5.40
C HIS A 107 15.96 1.70 -3.99
N LEU A 108 16.33 2.73 -3.24
CA LEU A 108 15.76 3.03 -1.93
C LEU A 108 14.32 3.52 -2.10
N THR A 109 14.07 4.37 -3.10
CA THR A 109 12.71 4.81 -3.47
C THR A 109 11.81 3.63 -3.85
N LYS A 110 12.32 2.68 -4.66
CA LYS A 110 11.58 1.46 -5.02
C LYS A 110 11.20 0.65 -3.78
N ILE A 111 12.16 0.41 -2.87
CA ILE A 111 11.88 -0.31 -1.63
C ILE A 111 10.84 0.46 -0.79
N ALA A 112 10.91 1.79 -0.74
CA ALA A 112 9.94 2.60 -0.01
C ALA A 112 8.51 2.43 -0.57
N VAL A 113 8.34 2.40 -1.89
CA VAL A 113 7.04 2.09 -2.53
C VAL A 113 6.56 0.69 -2.16
N GLU A 114 7.44 -0.31 -2.20
CA GLU A 114 7.07 -1.69 -1.84
C GLU A 114 6.68 -1.83 -0.36
N VAL A 115 7.33 -1.08 0.53
CA VAL A 115 6.93 -1.02 1.95
C VAL A 115 5.58 -0.32 2.09
N LEU A 116 5.33 0.79 1.37
CA LEU A 116 4.02 1.45 1.35
C LEU A 116 2.91 0.52 0.86
N ILE A 117 3.17 -0.31 -0.16
CA ILE A 117 2.21 -1.34 -0.61
C ILE A 117 1.85 -2.28 0.54
N GLY A 118 2.85 -2.82 1.26
CA GLY A 118 2.60 -3.68 2.42
C GLY A 118 1.81 -2.98 3.53
N LEU A 119 2.06 -1.68 3.74
CA LEU A 119 1.29 -0.87 4.68
C LEU A 119 -0.17 -0.63 4.24
N VAL A 120 -0.45 -0.61 2.94
CA VAL A 120 -1.83 -0.48 2.44
C VAL A 120 -2.55 -1.84 2.49
N CYS A 121 -1.85 -2.93 2.19
CA CYS A 121 -2.46 -4.26 2.08
C CYS A 121 -2.76 -4.92 3.43
N ASP A 122 -1.85 -4.79 4.41
CA ASP A 122 -1.81 -5.71 5.55
C ASP A 122 -2.15 -5.04 6.90
N GLN A 123 -2.63 -3.80 6.88
CA GLN A 123 -2.97 -3.07 8.10
C GLN A 123 -4.47 -3.14 8.42
N SER A 124 -4.80 -3.00 9.71
CA SER A 124 -6.21 -2.91 10.12
C SER A 124 -6.87 -1.63 9.57
N LYS A 125 -8.20 -1.64 9.43
CA LYS A 125 -8.99 -0.52 8.85
C LYS A 125 -8.63 0.86 9.44
N LEU A 126 -8.34 0.93 10.74
CA LEU A 126 -8.02 2.20 11.42
C LEU A 126 -6.65 2.78 11.01
N HIS A 127 -5.69 1.95 10.63
CA HIS A 127 -4.41 2.46 10.09
C HIS A 127 -4.56 2.88 8.65
N LEU A 128 -5.32 2.08 7.89
CA LEU A 128 -5.57 2.34 6.49
C LEU A 128 -6.17 3.73 6.33
N SER A 129 -7.18 4.11 7.13
CA SER A 129 -7.80 5.44 7.07
C SER A 129 -6.83 6.60 7.29
N VAL A 130 -5.78 6.42 8.11
CA VAL A 130 -4.77 7.48 8.32
C VAL A 130 -3.71 7.48 7.23
N ILE A 131 -3.25 6.30 6.82
CA ILE A 131 -2.25 6.15 5.74
C ILE A 131 -2.83 6.67 4.43
N THR A 132 -4.09 6.37 4.12
CA THR A 132 -4.73 6.83 2.89
C THR A 132 -5.03 8.30 2.90
N HIS A 133 -5.36 8.90 4.05
CA HIS A 133 -5.44 10.36 4.16
C HIS A 133 -4.08 11.01 3.84
N LEU A 134 -2.98 10.51 4.40
CA LEU A 134 -1.62 10.99 4.09
C LEU A 134 -1.24 10.80 2.62
N LEU A 135 -1.61 9.66 2.03
CA LEU A 135 -1.43 9.40 0.60
C LEU A 135 -2.25 10.40 -0.22
N GLY A 136 -3.49 10.68 0.15
CA GLY A 136 -4.32 11.64 -0.56
C GLY A 136 -3.67 13.03 -0.61
N GLU A 137 -3.19 13.52 0.54
CA GLU A 137 -2.60 14.86 0.62
C GLU A 137 -1.24 14.99 -0.06
N ASN A 138 -0.40 13.95 0.03
CA ASN A 138 1.03 14.08 -0.29
C ASN A 138 1.49 13.22 -1.46
N TYR A 139 0.74 12.17 -1.83
CA TYR A 139 1.12 11.26 -2.90
C TYR A 139 0.49 11.68 -4.23
N GLN A 140 1.34 12.09 -5.18
CA GLN A 140 0.98 12.45 -6.55
C GLN A 140 1.39 11.33 -7.52
N PRO A 141 0.59 10.25 -7.67
CA PRO A 141 0.98 9.06 -8.41
C PRO A 141 1.35 9.33 -9.87
N PHE A 142 0.55 10.14 -10.58
CA PHE A 142 0.75 10.39 -12.01
C PHE A 142 2.03 11.18 -12.29
N LYS A 143 2.36 12.15 -11.42
CA LYS A 143 3.65 12.85 -11.49
C LYS A 143 4.83 11.90 -11.30
N LEU A 144 4.70 10.91 -10.41
CA LEU A 144 5.74 9.89 -10.22
C LEU A 144 5.83 8.93 -11.41
N LEU A 145 4.71 8.56 -12.04
CA LEU A 145 4.71 7.79 -13.28
C LEU A 145 5.47 8.53 -14.39
N ASP A 146 5.27 9.85 -14.52
CA ASP A 146 5.99 10.66 -15.52
C ASP A 146 7.50 10.68 -15.24
N ILE A 147 7.90 10.91 -13.99
CA ILE A 147 9.31 10.93 -13.54
C ILE A 147 9.99 9.58 -13.82
N TYR A 148 9.30 8.47 -13.59
CA TYR A 148 9.86 7.12 -13.70
C TYR A 148 9.41 6.37 -14.96
N SER A 149 8.97 7.09 -16.00
CA SER A 149 8.49 6.53 -17.28
C SER A 149 9.50 5.57 -17.95
N ASN A 150 10.80 5.85 -17.82
CA ASN A 150 11.87 5.01 -18.36
C ASN A 150 12.28 3.84 -17.45
N ASN A 151 11.75 3.75 -16.23
CA ASN A 151 12.07 2.70 -15.26
C ASN A 151 10.86 1.79 -15.03
N ILE A 152 10.72 0.76 -15.88
CA ILE A 152 9.57 -0.16 -15.90
C ILE A 152 9.30 -0.77 -14.51
N ASP A 153 10.35 -1.15 -13.79
CA ASP A 153 10.27 -1.74 -12.46
C ASP A 153 9.62 -0.78 -11.43
N MET A 154 10.08 0.47 -11.42
CA MET A 154 9.55 1.50 -10.54
C MET A 154 8.12 1.89 -10.96
N TYR A 155 7.91 2.00 -12.26
CA TYR A 155 6.61 2.29 -12.87
C TYR A 155 5.54 1.26 -12.46
N LEU A 156 5.88 -0.02 -12.54
CA LEU A 156 5.02 -1.12 -12.07
C LEU A 156 4.76 -1.06 -10.56
N ALA A 157 5.77 -0.71 -9.75
CA ALA A 157 5.59 -0.57 -8.31
C ALA A 157 4.61 0.57 -7.97
N ILE A 158 4.72 1.72 -8.65
CA ILE A 158 3.80 2.85 -8.51
C ILE A 158 2.38 2.44 -8.93
N LEU A 159 2.20 1.82 -10.10
CA LEU A 159 0.89 1.32 -10.54
C LEU A 159 0.27 0.32 -9.56
N LYS A 160 1.08 -0.57 -8.98
CA LYS A 160 0.62 -1.50 -7.93
C LYS A 160 0.15 -0.75 -6.70
N LEU A 161 0.89 0.25 -6.22
CA LEU A 161 0.48 1.06 -5.08
C LEU A 161 -0.83 1.80 -5.35
N ILE A 162 -1.00 2.39 -6.54
CA ILE A 162 -2.27 3.03 -6.95
C ILE A 162 -3.41 2.01 -6.87
N LYS A 163 -3.23 0.85 -7.48
CA LYS A 163 -4.24 -0.21 -7.53
C LYS A 163 -4.64 -0.67 -6.12
N GLU A 164 -3.68 -1.04 -5.28
CA GLU A 164 -3.97 -1.51 -3.92
C GLU A 164 -4.62 -0.40 -3.07
N SER A 165 -4.19 0.85 -3.21
CA SER A 165 -4.77 1.98 -2.47
C SER A 165 -6.23 2.24 -2.87
N CYS A 166 -6.53 2.27 -4.17
CA CYS A 166 -7.89 2.46 -4.68
C CYS A 166 -8.82 1.28 -4.37
N GLN A 167 -8.27 0.06 -4.31
CA GLN A 167 -9.02 -1.14 -3.94
C GLN A 167 -9.44 -1.12 -2.47
N ARG A 168 -8.61 -0.52 -1.62
CA ARG A 168 -8.80 -0.50 -0.17
C ARG A 168 -9.57 0.72 0.31
N GLU A 169 -9.37 1.88 -0.31
CA GLU A 169 -10.02 3.15 0.04
C GLU A 169 -10.58 3.83 -1.21
N PRO A 170 -11.90 3.72 -1.46
CA PRO A 170 -12.57 4.31 -2.63
C PRO A 170 -12.38 5.82 -2.75
N ASN A 171 -12.25 6.55 -1.63
CA ASN A 171 -12.05 8.00 -1.64
C ASN A 171 -10.78 8.45 -2.38
N LEU A 172 -9.77 7.59 -2.50
CA LEU A 172 -8.56 7.89 -3.28
C LEU A 172 -8.81 7.86 -4.78
N LYS A 173 -9.85 7.14 -5.23
CA LYS A 173 -10.22 7.07 -6.65
C LYS A 173 -10.64 8.45 -7.13
N SER A 174 -11.63 9.07 -6.47
CA SER A 174 -12.08 10.41 -6.83
C SER A 174 -10.90 11.38 -6.79
N LEU A 175 -10.13 11.40 -5.69
CA LEU A 175 -9.00 12.32 -5.57
C LEU A 175 -7.97 12.22 -6.71
N TRP A 176 -7.57 11.01 -7.10
CA TRP A 176 -6.52 10.82 -8.10
C TRP A 176 -7.03 10.79 -9.54
N PHE A 177 -8.31 10.50 -9.76
CA PHE A 177 -8.91 10.34 -11.09
C PHE A 177 -9.91 11.44 -11.46
N ASN A 178 -10.17 12.42 -10.59
CA ASN A 178 -10.98 13.60 -10.91
C ASN A 178 -10.41 14.43 -12.07
N HIS A 179 -9.11 14.32 -12.35
CA HIS A 179 -8.51 14.98 -13.50
C HIS A 179 -8.59 14.09 -14.75
N GLU A 180 -9.26 14.60 -15.79
CA GLU A 180 -9.43 13.92 -17.08
C GLU A 180 -8.10 13.40 -17.67
N ASN A 181 -7.01 14.14 -17.47
CA ASN A 181 -5.67 13.75 -17.91
C ASN A 181 -5.16 12.45 -17.26
N ASN A 182 -5.49 12.19 -15.99
CA ASN A 182 -5.05 10.98 -15.29
C ASN A 182 -5.81 9.75 -15.79
N LEU A 183 -7.11 9.92 -16.05
CA LEU A 183 -7.95 8.88 -16.64
C LEU A 183 -7.51 8.56 -18.08
N ASN A 184 -7.22 9.59 -18.88
CA ASN A 184 -6.70 9.44 -20.24
C ASN A 184 -5.34 8.75 -20.26
N THR A 185 -4.45 9.09 -19.31
CA THR A 185 -3.15 8.42 -19.14
C THR A 185 -3.33 6.93 -18.89
N LEU A 186 -4.19 6.53 -17.95
CA LEU A 186 -4.49 5.11 -17.73
C LEU A 186 -5.07 4.45 -18.99
N LYS A 187 -5.99 5.12 -19.69
CA LYS A 187 -6.67 4.57 -20.87
C LYS A 187 -5.66 4.25 -21.97
N LEU A 188 -4.75 5.20 -22.21
CA LEU A 188 -3.64 5.03 -23.13
C LEU A 188 -2.79 3.82 -22.72
N LEU A 189 -2.34 3.75 -21.45
CA LEU A 189 -1.54 2.63 -20.95
C LEU A 189 -2.21 1.27 -21.09
N LYS A 190 -3.54 1.19 -20.90
CA LYS A 190 -4.31 -0.05 -21.10
C LYS A 190 -4.32 -0.50 -22.57
N THR A 191 -4.35 0.45 -23.51
CA THR A 191 -4.52 0.17 -24.95
C THR A 191 -3.23 0.07 -25.74
N THR A 192 -2.18 0.80 -25.37
CA THR A 192 -0.96 0.96 -26.18
C THR A 192 0.29 0.40 -25.54
N SER A 193 0.25 -0.05 -24.27
CA SER A 193 1.43 -0.59 -23.60
C SER A 193 1.76 -1.99 -24.14
N ASN A 194 3.03 -2.18 -24.53
CA ASN A 194 3.56 -3.49 -24.90
C ASN A 194 3.86 -4.39 -23.68
N ASN A 195 3.72 -3.86 -22.46
CA ASN A 195 3.96 -4.63 -21.23
C ASN A 195 2.63 -5.17 -20.68
N GLY A 196 2.43 -6.49 -20.78
CA GLY A 196 1.21 -7.15 -20.35
C GLY A 196 0.88 -6.99 -18.85
N GLU A 197 1.87 -6.80 -17.98
CA GLU A 197 1.64 -6.55 -16.56
C GLU A 197 1.06 -5.14 -16.32
N ILE A 198 1.57 -4.13 -17.05
CA ILE A 198 1.02 -2.77 -17.04
C ILE A 198 -0.44 -2.80 -17.50
N VAL A 199 -0.72 -3.45 -18.63
CA VAL A 199 -2.09 -3.58 -19.16
C VAL A 199 -3.01 -4.23 -18.14
N LYS A 200 -2.57 -5.32 -17.50
CA LYS A 200 -3.35 -6.04 -16.48
C LYS A 200 -3.65 -5.18 -15.25
N ILE A 201 -2.67 -4.42 -14.74
CA ILE A 201 -2.88 -3.54 -13.59
C ILE A 201 -3.81 -2.39 -13.96
N CYS A 202 -3.58 -1.72 -15.09
CA CYS A 202 -4.41 -0.63 -15.56
C CYS A 202 -5.86 -1.08 -15.79
N SER A 203 -6.06 -2.29 -16.32
CA SER A 203 -7.40 -2.86 -16.51
C SER A 203 -8.13 -3.02 -15.18
N LYS A 204 -7.45 -3.58 -14.16
CA LYS A 204 -8.04 -3.67 -12.81
C LYS A 204 -8.36 -2.31 -12.21
N ILE A 205 -7.51 -1.30 -12.42
CA ILE A 205 -7.81 0.06 -11.95
C ILE A 205 -9.05 0.61 -12.66
N PHE A 206 -9.16 0.42 -13.98
CA PHE A 206 -10.36 0.81 -14.72
C PHE A 206 -11.63 0.13 -14.24
N ASP A 207 -11.58 -1.19 -14.03
CA ASP A 207 -12.75 -1.95 -13.57
C ASP A 207 -13.24 -1.41 -12.20
N MET A 208 -12.30 -0.98 -11.35
CA MET A 208 -12.63 -0.34 -10.06
C MET A 208 -13.22 1.07 -10.20
N LEU A 209 -12.91 1.78 -11.28
CA LEU A 209 -13.44 3.12 -11.56
C LEU A 209 -14.83 3.05 -12.25
N GLN A 210 -15.08 2.01 -13.05
CA GLN A 210 -16.36 1.84 -13.78
C GLN A 210 -17.53 1.43 -12.89
N LEU A 211 -17.27 0.85 -11.71
CA LEU A 211 -18.32 0.52 -10.72
C LEU A 211 -19.00 1.75 -10.09
N GLU A 212 -18.49 2.98 -10.30
CA GLU A 212 -19.06 4.21 -9.72
C GLU A 212 -19.75 5.11 -10.77
N MET A 213 -19.54 4.89 -12.08
CA MET A 213 -20.22 5.67 -13.12
C MET A 213 -21.64 5.17 -13.44
N GLU A 214 -22.01 3.96 -13.00
CA GLU A 214 -23.36 3.42 -13.22
C GLU A 214 -24.35 3.80 -12.11
N GLU A 215 -23.89 4.19 -10.91
CA GLU A 215 -24.80 4.60 -9.83
C GLU A 215 -25.32 6.04 -10.01
N GLU A 216 -24.50 7.01 -10.45
CA GLU A 216 -24.95 8.40 -10.67
C GLU A 216 -25.78 8.60 -11.96
N ALA A 217 -25.60 7.73 -12.96
CA ALA A 217 -26.40 7.77 -14.19
C ALA A 217 -27.81 7.19 -14.02
N SER A 218 -28.03 6.36 -12.99
CA SER A 218 -29.32 5.70 -12.79
C SER A 218 -30.31 6.55 -11.98
N GLU A 219 -29.87 7.25 -10.93
CA GLU A 219 -30.79 8.04 -10.08
C GLU A 219 -31.24 9.35 -10.73
N SER A 220 -30.37 10.03 -11.50
CA SER A 220 -30.74 11.28 -12.18
C SER A 220 -31.70 11.07 -13.35
N VAL A 221 -31.49 10.01 -14.14
CA VAL A 221 -32.38 9.62 -15.24
C VAL A 221 -33.73 9.11 -14.72
N PHE A 222 -33.75 8.41 -13.58
CA PHE A 222 -35.00 8.01 -12.95
C PHE A 222 -35.79 9.21 -12.41
N TYR A 223 -35.12 10.19 -11.81
CA TYR A 223 -35.77 11.41 -11.30
C TYR A 223 -36.34 12.27 -12.43
N GLU A 224 -35.58 12.48 -13.53
CA GLU A 224 -36.06 13.23 -14.70
C GLU A 224 -37.25 12.55 -15.38
N MET A 225 -37.22 11.22 -15.58
CA MET A 225 -38.36 10.47 -16.13
C MET A 225 -39.59 10.54 -15.22
N PHE A 226 -39.40 10.54 -13.90
CA PHE A 226 -40.50 10.61 -12.94
C PHE A 226 -41.14 12.00 -12.91
N THR A 227 -40.34 13.08 -12.97
CA THR A 227 -40.87 14.45 -13.00
C THR A 227 -41.55 14.80 -14.32
N GLN A 228 -41.03 14.35 -15.46
CA GLN A 228 -41.69 14.58 -16.76
C GLN A 228 -43.02 13.84 -16.90
N SER A 229 -43.16 12.69 -16.23
CA SER A 229 -44.42 11.93 -16.22
C SER A 229 -45.49 12.58 -15.33
N MET A 230 -45.10 13.34 -14.30
CA MET A 230 -46.05 14.05 -13.42
C MET A 230 -46.55 15.37 -14.00
N GLU A 231 -45.78 16.05 -14.85
CA GLU A 231 -46.21 17.32 -15.47
C GLU A 231 -47.24 17.12 -16.60
N LEU A 232 -47.28 15.93 -17.22
CA LEU A 232 -48.24 15.63 -18.28
C LEU A 232 -49.67 15.39 -17.76
N ASP A 233 -49.84 14.94 -16.52
CA ASP A 233 -51.17 14.64 -15.94
C ASP A 233 -51.92 15.88 -15.42
N GLN A 234 -51.28 17.04 -15.28
CA GLN A 234 -51.95 18.27 -14.84
C GLN A 234 -52.44 19.17 -15.99
N SER A 235 -52.10 18.85 -17.24
CA SER A 235 -52.47 19.66 -18.41
C SER A 235 -53.84 19.31 -19.03
N GLY A 236 -54.56 18.34 -18.46
CA GLY A 236 -55.85 17.84 -18.96
C GLY A 236 -57.11 18.38 -18.27
N MET A 237 -56.99 19.29 -17.29
CA MET A 237 -58.15 19.91 -16.63
C MET A 237 -58.01 21.44 -16.56
N SER A 238 -58.29 22.09 -17.69
CA SER A 238 -58.65 23.52 -17.74
C SER A 238 -59.51 23.79 -18.95
#